data_AF-D3Z3Z8-F1
#
_entry.id   AF-D3Z3Z8-F1
#
_cell.length_a   1.000
_cell.length_b   1.000
_cell.length_c   1.000
_cell.angle_alpha   90.00
_cell.angle_beta   90.00
_cell.angle_gamma   90.00
#
_symmetry.space_group_name_H-M   'P 1'
#
loop_
_entity.id
_entity.type
_entity.pdbx_description
1 polymer ?
#
loop_
_entity_poly.entity_id
_entity_poly.type
_entity_poly.pdbx_seq_one_letter_code
_entity_poly.pdbx_strand_id
1 'polypeptide(L)'
;MLYPKEDKENRILLYACRNCDYQQEADNSCIYVNKITHEVDELTQIIADVSQDPTLPRTEDHPCQKCGHKEAVFFQSHSARAE
;
A
#
# COMPACT_ATOMS: atom_id res chain seq x y z
N MET A 1 3.00 21.75 -3.51
CA MET A 1 2.36 21.13 -2.33
C MET A 1 1.27 22.08 -1.86
N LEU A 2 0.04 21.60 -1.73
CA LEU A 2 -1.07 22.40 -1.20
C LEU A 2 -1.19 22.20 0.31
N TYR A 3 -1.76 23.18 0.99
CA TYR A 3 -1.91 23.19 2.45
C TYR A 3 -3.39 23.23 2.82
N PRO A 4 -3.79 22.50 3.87
CA PRO A 4 -5.17 22.52 4.34
C PRO A 4 -5.55 23.93 4.83
N LYS A 5 -6.71 24.41 4.39
CA LYS A 5 -7.30 25.71 4.70
C LYS A 5 -8.79 25.51 4.95
N GLU A 6 -9.29 26.03 6.06
CA GLU A 6 -10.72 26.03 6.39
C GLU A 6 -11.44 27.16 5.64
N ASP A 7 -12.56 26.85 4.98
CA ASP A 7 -13.55 27.84 4.57
C ASP A 7 -14.68 27.87 5.61
N LYS A 8 -14.71 28.94 6.41
CA LYS A 8 -15.62 29.08 7.57
C LYS A 8 -17.08 29.35 7.16
N GLU A 9 -17.30 29.96 6.00
CA GLU A 9 -18.64 30.33 5.55
C GLU A 9 -19.40 29.10 5.07
N ASN A 10 -18.73 28.32 4.22
CA ASN A 10 -19.30 27.10 3.64
C ASN A 10 -19.06 25.86 4.53
N ARG A 11 -18.19 25.97 5.55
CA ARG A 11 -17.78 24.88 6.46
C ARG A 11 -17.16 23.70 5.71
N ILE A 12 -16.36 24.00 4.70
CA ILE A 12 -15.66 23.00 3.87
C ILE A 12 -14.15 23.09 4.06
N LEU A 13 -13.48 21.97 3.80
CA LEU A 13 -12.02 21.89 3.79
C LEU A 13 -11.51 22.19 2.37
N LEU A 14 -10.57 23.12 2.27
CA LEU A 14 -9.88 23.46 1.03
C LEU A 14 -8.39 23.09 1.12
N TYR A 15 -7.79 22.85 -0.04
CA TYR A 15 -6.35 22.80 -0.23
C TYR A 15 -5.91 24.07 -1.00
N ALA A 16 -5.06 24.88 -0.37
CA ALA A 16 -4.60 26.16 -0.93
C ALA A 16 -3.08 26.17 -1.16
N CYS A 17 -2.64 26.85 -2.22
CA CYS A 17 -1.23 27.13 -2.47
C CYS A 17 -0.74 28.27 -1.55
N ARG A 18 0.54 28.23 -1.14
CA ARG A 18 1.17 29.34 -0.40
C ARG A 18 1.85 30.38 -1.30
N ASN A 19 2.10 30.04 -2.56
CA ASN A 19 2.84 30.89 -3.50
C ASN A 19 1.94 31.60 -4.53
N CYS A 20 0.65 31.26 -4.59
CA CYS A 20 -0.32 31.88 -5.49
C CYS A 20 -1.75 31.70 -4.94
N ASP A 21 -2.73 32.27 -5.63
CA ASP A 21 -4.15 32.27 -5.22
C ASP A 21 -4.90 30.97 -5.55
N TYR A 22 -4.19 29.93 -5.98
CA TYR A 22 -4.83 28.65 -6.30
C TYR A 22 -5.38 27.97 -5.04
N GLN A 23 -6.64 27.54 -5.11
CA GLN A 23 -7.33 26.78 -4.08
C GLN A 23 -8.32 25.78 -4.71
N GLN A 24 -8.52 24.65 -4.04
CA GLN A 24 -9.45 23.60 -4.47
C GLN A 24 -10.13 22.95 -3.25
N GLU A 25 -11.30 22.36 -3.45
CA GLU A 25 -11.97 21.56 -2.42
C GLU A 25 -11.21 20.26 -2.14
N ALA A 26 -11.25 19.80 -0.89
CA ALA A 26 -10.61 18.55 -0.49
C ALA A 26 -11.55 17.36 -0.73
N ASP A 27 -11.09 16.38 -1.51
CA ASP A 27 -11.84 15.13 -1.76
C ASP A 27 -12.04 14.28 -0.50
N ASN A 28 -11.14 14.42 0.48
CA ASN A 28 -11.17 13.70 1.76
C ASN A 28 -10.84 14.65 2.91
N SER A 29 -11.61 14.55 4.00
CA SER A 29 -11.40 15.32 5.23
C SER A 29 -10.20 14.86 6.06
N CYS A 30 -9.60 13.70 5.75
CA CYS A 30 -8.43 13.18 6.43
C CYS A 30 -7.14 13.90 5.99
N ILE A 31 -6.64 14.79 6.84
CA ILE A 31 -5.41 15.58 6.58
C ILE A 31 -4.13 14.83 6.93
N TYR A 32 -4.20 13.98 7.96
CA TYR A 32 -3.04 13.32 8.52
C TYR A 32 -3.41 11.94 9.02
N VAL A 33 -2.55 10.96 8.70
CA VAL A 33 -2.64 9.60 9.22
C VAL A 33 -1.28 9.25 9.80
N ASN A 34 -1.26 8.90 11.09
CA ASN A 34 -0.09 8.29 11.71
C ASN A 34 -0.16 6.76 11.54
N LYS A 35 0.55 6.21 10.55
CA LYS A 35 0.66 4.77 10.36
C LYS A 35 1.90 4.25 11.10
N ILE A 36 1.70 3.75 12.32
CA ILE A 36 2.78 3.21 13.18
C ILE A 36 3.27 1.86 12.63
N THR A 37 2.34 1.05 12.12
CA THR A 37 2.62 -0.21 11.45
C THR A 37 2.54 0.04 9.95
N HIS A 38 3.70 0.10 9.29
CA HIS A 38 3.73 -0.08 7.85
C HIS A 38 3.53 -1.56 7.58
N GLU A 39 2.29 -1.95 7.28
CA GLU A 39 2.06 -3.11 6.42
C GLU A 39 2.62 -2.70 5.06
N VAL A 40 3.94 -2.87 4.87
CA VAL A 40 4.47 -2.95 3.52
C VAL A 40 3.68 -4.10 2.91
N ASP A 41 2.92 -3.83 1.85
CA ASP A 41 2.16 -4.86 1.17
C ASP A 41 3.17 -5.93 0.75
N GLU A 42 3.25 -7.01 1.52
CA GLU A 42 4.27 -8.06 1.35
C GLU A 42 4.16 -8.67 -0.05
N LEU A 43 2.99 -8.54 -0.66
CA LEU A 43 2.70 -8.95 -2.02
C LEU A 43 3.42 -8.10 -3.07
N THR A 44 3.81 -6.85 -2.77
CA THR A 44 4.63 -6.02 -3.68
C THR A 44 6.04 -6.57 -3.88
N GLN A 45 6.50 -7.46 -2.98
CA GLN A 45 7.78 -8.16 -3.12
C GLN A 45 7.67 -9.40 -4.03
N ILE A 46 6.45 -9.79 -4.43
CA ILE A 46 6.22 -10.96 -5.28
C ILE A 46 6.35 -10.53 -6.74
N ILE A 47 7.57 -10.65 -7.27
CA ILE A 47 7.82 -10.55 -8.72
C ILE A 47 7.59 -11.90 -9.41
N ALA A 48 7.25 -11.88 -10.70
CA ALA A 48 6.98 -13.10 -11.47
C ALA A 48 8.18 -14.09 -11.48
N ASP A 49 9.40 -13.54 -11.36
CA ASP A 49 10.65 -14.30 -11.39
C ASP A 49 10.87 -15.18 -10.16
N VAL A 50 10.12 -14.95 -9.07
CA VAL A 50 10.13 -15.80 -7.86
C VAL A 50 9.83 -17.26 -8.22
N SER A 51 9.01 -17.50 -9.25
CA SER A 51 8.71 -18.85 -9.73
C SER A 51 9.92 -19.58 -10.30
N GLN A 52 10.93 -18.87 -10.82
CA GLN A 52 12.09 -19.46 -11.51
C GLN A 52 13.31 -19.62 -10.59
N ASP A 53 13.25 -19.11 -9.36
CA ASP A 53 14.37 -19.17 -8.42
C ASP A 53 14.56 -20.60 -7.91
N PRO A 54 15.68 -21.27 -8.24
CA PRO A 54 15.95 -22.64 -7.78
C PRO A 54 16.33 -22.72 -6.30
N THR A 55 16.57 -21.59 -5.64
CA THR A 55 16.90 -21.54 -4.21
C THR A 55 15.68 -21.54 -3.29
N LEU A 56 14.49 -21.31 -3.85
CA LEU A 56 13.24 -21.31 -3.09
C LEU A 56 12.60 -22.71 -3.03
N PRO A 57 12.02 -23.08 -1.89
CA PRO A 57 11.40 -24.38 -1.72
C PRO A 57 10.05 -24.47 -2.48
N ARG A 58 9.78 -25.65 -3.03
CA ARG A 58 8.55 -25.99 -3.77
C ARG A 58 7.70 -27.01 -3.03
N THR A 59 6.38 -26.93 -3.20
CA THR A 59 5.40 -27.89 -2.66
C THR A 59 4.36 -28.23 -3.72
N GLU A 60 3.82 -29.45 -3.65
CA GLU A 60 2.68 -29.93 -4.45
C GLU A 60 1.42 -30.18 -3.59
N ASP A 61 1.51 -29.93 -2.29
CA ASP A 61 0.47 -30.30 -1.32
C ASP A 61 -0.69 -29.29 -1.28
N HIS A 62 -0.49 -28.10 -1.85
CA HIS A 62 -1.41 -26.98 -1.79
C HIS A 62 -1.90 -26.55 -3.19
N PRO A 63 -3.09 -26.99 -3.63
CA PRO A 63 -3.64 -26.58 -4.91
C PRO A 63 -4.04 -25.10 -4.92
N CYS A 64 -3.70 -24.41 -6.01
CA CYS A 64 -4.06 -23.02 -6.22
C CYS A 64 -5.59 -22.85 -6.30
N GLN A 65 -6.14 -21.93 -5.50
CA GLN A 65 -7.59 -21.65 -5.47
C GLN A 65 -8.14 -21.08 -6.78
N LYS A 66 -7.30 -20.49 -7.65
CA LYS A 66 -7.73 -19.89 -8.92
C LYS A 66 -7.64 -20.86 -10.10
N CYS A 67 -6.55 -21.63 -10.21
CA CYS A 67 -6.26 -22.46 -11.39
C CYS A 67 -6.15 -23.97 -11.09
N GLY A 68 -6.20 -24.40 -9.83
CA GLY A 68 -6.16 -25.82 -9.44
C GLY A 68 -4.80 -26.52 -9.59
N HIS A 69 -3.76 -25.83 -10.08
CA HIS A 69 -2.41 -26.39 -10.16
C HIS A 69 -1.82 -26.57 -8.76
N LYS A 70 -1.06 -27.65 -8.57
CA LYS A 70 -0.55 -28.06 -7.26
C LYS A 70 0.82 -27.47 -6.93
N GLU A 71 1.59 -27.09 -7.94
CA GLU A 71 2.93 -26.58 -7.77
C GLU A 71 2.90 -25.13 -7.28
N ALA A 72 3.54 -24.88 -6.13
CA ALA A 72 3.70 -23.55 -5.55
C ALA A 72 5.09 -23.40 -4.94
N VAL A 73 5.58 -22.15 -4.94
CA VAL A 73 6.80 -21.73 -4.23
C VAL A 73 6.36 -21.03 -2.94
N PHE A 74 7.06 -21.25 -1.83
CA PHE A 74 6.83 -20.52 -0.59
C PHE A 74 8.11 -19.83 -0.09
N PHE A 75 7.93 -18.70 0.57
CA PHE A 75 9.00 -17.91 1.17
C PHE A 75 8.42 -17.19 2.38
N GLN A 76 9.28 -16.82 3.33
CA GLN A 76 8.90 -15.99 4.46
C GLN A 76 9.09 -14.52 4.08
N SER A 77 8.21 -13.64 4.57
CA SER A 77 8.40 -12.21 4.34
C SER A 77 9.69 -11.75 5.03
N HIS A 78 10.45 -10.86 4.37
CA HIS A 78 11.68 -10.30 4.92
C HIS A 78 11.43 -9.20 5.97
N SER A 79 10.24 -9.16 6.56
CA SER A 79 9.90 -8.14 7.54
C SER A 79 10.76 -8.38 8.80
N ALA A 80 11.70 -7.46 9.05
CA ALA A 80 12.57 -7.51 10.24
C ALA A 80 11.82 -7.14 11.54
N ARG A 81 10.49 -7.29 11.56
CA ARG A 81 9.68 -7.04 12.75
C ARG A 81 9.71 -8.33 13.56
N ALA A 82 10.46 -8.30 14.65
CA ALA A 82 10.28 -9.28 15.71
C ALA A 82 8.92 -9.01 16.35
N GLU A 83 7.92 -9.85 16.05
CA GLU A 83 6.81 -10.09 16.97
C GLU A 83 7.19 -11.19 17.97
#